data_AF-A0A8K0V5H1-F1
#
_entry.id   AF-A0A8K0V5H1-F1
#
_cell.length_a   1.000
_cell.length_b   1.000
_cell.length_c   1.000
_cell.angle_alpha   90.00
_cell.angle_beta   90.00
_cell.angle_gamma   90.00
#
_symmetry.space_group_name_H-M   'P 1'
#
loop_
_entity.id
_entity.type
_entity.pdbx_description
1 polymer ?
#
loop_
_entity_poly.entity_id
_entity_poly.type
_entity_poly.pdbx_seq_one_letter_code
_entity_poly.pdbx_strand_id
1 'polypeptide(L)'
;VIKAAETALKKGELAEASRLIGKASDDVTSVNYFGQDRKYWSDEPVNFNGNKVYQRNDLFDPGYVDPKSGKTNIELMQVGRAPVGKDGKPVNLHHMLQNQDGPIAEVTQTFHKDNHTVIHINDNSIPSGINRSEFNKWRSDYWKQRANDF
;
A
#
# COMPACT_ATOMS: atom_id res chain seq x y z
N VAL A 1 -5.91 -7.70 -29.67
CA VAL A 1 -7.29 -7.40 -30.16
C VAL A 1 -7.29 -6.30 -31.23
N ILE A 2 -6.64 -5.14 -31.01
CA ILE A 2 -6.60 -4.01 -31.97
C ILE A 2 -6.04 -4.40 -33.36
N LYS A 3 -4.88 -5.05 -33.44
CA LYS A 3 -4.30 -5.50 -34.73
C LYS A 3 -5.20 -6.45 -35.53
N ALA A 4 -6.05 -7.22 -34.83
CA ALA A 4 -7.04 -8.10 -35.47
C ALA A 4 -8.24 -7.30 -35.99
N ALA A 5 -8.70 -6.29 -35.23
CA ALA A 5 -9.75 -5.36 -35.67
C ALA A 5 -9.33 -4.57 -36.92
N GLU A 6 -8.09 -4.08 -36.98
CA GLU A 6 -7.52 -3.41 -38.16
C GLU A 6 -7.47 -4.34 -39.38
N THR A 7 -7.17 -5.62 -39.16
CA THR A 7 -7.12 -6.61 -40.24
C THR A 7 -8.53 -6.92 -40.76
N ALA A 8 -9.53 -7.05 -39.88
CA ALA A 8 -10.93 -7.23 -40.25
C ALA A 8 -11.48 -6.02 -41.02
N LEU A 9 -11.11 -4.80 -40.61
CA LEU A 9 -11.48 -3.56 -41.30
C LEU A 9 -10.91 -3.52 -42.73
N LYS A 10 -9.63 -3.89 -42.92
CA LYS A 10 -9.00 -3.98 -44.23
C LYS A 10 -9.64 -5.02 -45.15
N LYS A 11 -10.30 -6.04 -44.60
CA LYS A 11 -11.04 -7.06 -45.33
C LYS A 11 -12.51 -6.71 -45.56
N GLY A 12 -12.99 -5.57 -45.06
CA GLY A 12 -14.40 -5.17 -45.15
C GLY A 12 -15.33 -5.93 -44.20
N GLU A 13 -14.79 -6.66 -43.21
CA GLU A 13 -15.54 -7.46 -42.24
C GLU A 13 -16.03 -6.58 -41.08
N LEU A 14 -16.96 -5.67 -41.38
CA LEU A 14 -17.39 -4.61 -40.45
C LEU A 14 -17.98 -5.14 -39.13
N ALA A 15 -18.73 -6.25 -39.16
CA ALA A 15 -19.31 -6.85 -37.96
C ALA A 15 -18.24 -7.41 -37.02
N GLU A 16 -17.21 -8.07 -37.56
CA GLU A 16 -16.12 -8.62 -36.76
C GLU A 16 -15.19 -7.52 -36.25
N ALA A 17 -14.92 -6.49 -37.07
CA ALA A 17 -14.19 -5.31 -36.62
C ALA A 17 -14.90 -4.61 -35.45
N SER A 18 -16.23 -4.42 -35.54
CA SER A 18 -17.04 -3.81 -34.48
C SER A 18 -17.02 -4.63 -33.18
N ARG A 19 -17.16 -5.96 -33.28
CA ARG A 19 -17.07 -6.88 -32.13
C ARG A 19 -15.71 -6.81 -31.45
N LEU A 20 -14.63 -6.81 -32.23
CA LEU A 20 -13.27 -6.73 -31.71
C LEU A 20 -12.96 -5.38 -31.07
N ILE A 21 -13.50 -4.28 -31.60
CA ILE A 21 -13.39 -2.95 -30.99
C ILE A 21 -14.18 -2.88 -29.69
N GLY A 22 -15.40 -3.42 -29.64
CA GLY A 22 -16.19 -3.53 -28.42
C GLY A 22 -15.46 -4.31 -27.33
N LYS A 23 -14.90 -5.47 -27.69
CA LYS A 23 -14.07 -6.25 -26.77
C LYS A 23 -12.83 -5.49 -26.28
N ALA A 24 -12.13 -4.78 -27.17
CA ALA A 24 -10.99 -3.96 -26.76
C ALA A 24 -11.42 -2.81 -25.82
N SER A 25 -12.59 -2.22 -26.03
CA SER A 25 -13.18 -1.22 -25.14
C SER A 25 -13.53 -1.82 -23.77
N ASP A 26 -14.09 -3.03 -23.73
CA ASP A 26 -14.37 -3.74 -22.47
C ASP A 26 -13.08 -4.14 -21.74
N ASP A 27 -12.05 -4.54 -22.48
CA ASP A 27 -10.71 -4.82 -21.92
C ASP A 27 -10.09 -3.52 -21.36
N VAL A 28 -10.23 -2.38 -22.04
CA VAL A 28 -9.73 -1.07 -21.53
C VAL A 28 -10.54 -0.59 -20.32
N THR A 29 -11.86 -0.72 -20.34
CA THR A 29 -12.71 -0.34 -19.20
C THR A 29 -12.45 -1.22 -17.99
N SER A 30 -12.25 -2.54 -18.18
CA SER A 30 -11.85 -3.45 -17.10
C SER A 30 -10.43 -3.14 -16.61
N VAL A 31 -9.46 -2.86 -17.48
CA VAL A 31 -8.12 -2.38 -17.08
C VAL A 31 -8.20 -1.07 -16.31
N ASN A 32 -9.09 -0.14 -16.63
CA ASN A 32 -9.29 1.08 -15.85
C ASN A 32 -10.07 0.83 -14.55
N TYR A 33 -10.94 -0.18 -14.51
CA TYR A 33 -11.69 -0.56 -13.32
C TYR A 33 -10.82 -1.29 -12.29
N PHE A 34 -9.94 -2.18 -12.76
CA PHE A 34 -8.93 -2.86 -11.93
C PHE A 34 -7.69 -2.01 -11.72
N GLY A 35 -7.35 -1.18 -12.69
CA GLY A 35 -6.42 -0.07 -12.60
C GLY A 35 -7.14 1.16 -12.08
N GLN A 36 -7.84 1.02 -10.95
CA GLN A 36 -7.89 2.11 -9.99
C GLN A 36 -6.44 2.60 -9.90
N ASP A 37 -6.16 3.76 -10.50
CA ASP A 37 -4.87 4.40 -10.42
C ASP A 37 -4.46 4.24 -8.97
N ARG A 38 -3.39 3.48 -8.71
CA ARG A 38 -2.92 3.25 -7.34
C ARG A 38 -2.34 4.57 -6.86
N LYS A 39 -3.18 5.59 -6.70
CA LYS A 39 -2.85 6.99 -6.46
C LYS A 39 -2.02 7.14 -5.20
N TYR A 40 -2.26 6.23 -4.25
CA TYR A 40 -1.54 6.13 -2.98
C TYR A 40 -0.53 4.98 -2.93
N TRP A 41 -0.59 4.03 -3.86
CA TRP A 41 0.22 2.81 -3.88
C TRP A 41 0.84 2.59 -5.26
N SER A 42 1.52 3.60 -5.80
CA SER A 42 2.01 3.56 -7.20
C SER A 42 2.90 2.36 -7.47
N ASP A 43 3.62 1.90 -6.44
CA ASP A 43 4.60 0.83 -6.52
C ASP A 43 4.06 -0.51 -6.01
N GLU A 44 4.71 -1.60 -6.46
CA GLU A 44 4.44 -2.94 -5.94
C GLU A 44 4.76 -3.02 -4.43
N PRO A 45 3.98 -3.78 -3.64
CA PRO A 45 4.28 -3.97 -2.24
C PRO A 45 5.64 -4.65 -2.07
N VAL A 46 6.43 -4.19 -1.10
CA VAL A 46 7.74 -4.76 -0.80
C VAL A 46 7.60 -6.01 0.06
N ASN A 47 8.46 -7.00 -0.14
CA ASN A 47 8.56 -8.12 0.78
C ASN A 47 9.62 -7.79 1.85
N PHE A 48 9.23 -7.78 3.11
CA PHE A 48 10.13 -7.54 4.23
C PHE A 48 9.94 -8.61 5.30
N ASN A 49 10.97 -9.44 5.51
CA ASN A 49 11.01 -10.50 6.52
C ASN A 49 9.75 -11.39 6.55
N GLY A 50 9.24 -11.77 5.37
CA GLY A 50 8.07 -12.65 5.23
C GLY A 50 6.72 -11.95 5.05
N ASN A 51 6.62 -10.66 5.36
CA ASN A 51 5.39 -9.89 5.17
C ASN A 51 5.44 -9.08 3.87
N LYS A 52 4.30 -9.01 3.16
CA LYS A 52 4.10 -8.00 2.12
C LYS A 52 3.74 -6.67 2.78
N VAL A 53 4.47 -5.61 2.45
CA VAL A 53 4.24 -4.28 3.01
C VAL A 53 3.85 -3.31 1.91
N TYR A 54 2.69 -2.70 2.10
CA TYR A 54 2.22 -1.61 1.27
C TYR A 54 2.77 -0.34 1.90
N GLN A 55 3.67 0.35 1.18
CA GLN A 55 4.35 1.60 1.58
C GLN A 55 3.71 2.87 1.01
N ARG A 56 3.64 3.95 1.80
CA ARG A 56 3.08 5.25 1.38
C ARG A 56 4.00 6.42 1.67
N ASN A 57 4.69 6.88 0.63
CA ASN A 57 5.50 8.09 0.68
C ASN A 57 4.66 9.35 0.98
N ASP A 58 3.38 9.36 0.63
CA ASP A 58 2.52 10.52 0.81
C ASP A 58 2.07 10.75 2.27
N LEU A 59 2.34 9.81 3.19
CA LEU A 59 1.93 9.92 4.59
C LEU A 59 2.79 10.87 5.43
N PHE A 60 4.02 11.13 5.03
CA PHE A 60 4.98 11.93 5.79
C PHE A 60 5.94 12.67 4.86
N ASP A 61 6.62 13.69 5.39
CA ASP A 61 7.75 14.34 4.74
C ASP A 61 9.05 13.76 5.32
N PRO A 62 9.95 13.15 4.52
CA PRO A 62 11.22 12.60 5.01
C PRO A 62 12.10 13.63 5.73
N GLY A 63 12.04 14.90 5.32
CA GLY A 63 12.80 16.00 5.91
C GLY A 63 12.17 16.66 7.13
N TYR A 64 10.94 16.27 7.51
CA TYR A 64 10.27 16.85 8.67
C TYR A 64 11.07 16.60 9.95
N VAL A 65 11.36 17.68 10.69
CA VAL A 65 12.05 17.63 11.98
C VAL A 65 11.04 17.48 13.10
N ASP A 66 11.08 16.36 13.82
CA ASP A 66 10.28 16.14 15.01
C ASP A 66 10.71 17.10 16.13
N PRO A 67 9.85 18.06 16.56
CA PRO A 67 10.21 19.05 17.56
C PRO A 67 10.53 18.45 18.93
N LYS A 68 10.10 17.20 19.19
CA LYS A 68 10.39 16.51 20.47
C LYS A 68 11.80 15.94 20.53
N SER A 69 12.34 15.51 19.41
CA SER A 69 13.66 14.85 19.36
C SER A 69 14.72 15.64 18.60
N GLY A 70 14.34 16.66 17.83
CA GLY A 70 15.24 17.42 16.97
C GLY A 70 15.74 16.64 15.74
N LYS A 71 15.16 15.47 15.46
CA LYS A 71 15.55 14.58 14.36
C LYS A 71 14.59 14.68 13.20
N THR A 72 15.10 14.56 11.99
CA THR A 72 14.30 14.37 10.78
C THR A 72 13.59 13.01 10.79
N ASN A 73 12.56 12.85 9.96
CA ASN A 73 11.89 11.56 9.79
C ASN A 73 12.83 10.46 9.29
N ILE A 74 13.80 10.78 8.43
CA ILE A 74 14.86 9.83 8.02
C ILE A 74 15.68 9.39 9.24
N GLU A 75 16.16 10.33 10.06
CA GLU A 75 16.94 10.01 11.26
C GLU A 75 16.15 9.23 12.32
N LEU A 76 14.83 9.46 12.43
CA LEU A 76 13.95 8.63 13.24
C LEU A 76 13.91 7.20 12.72
N MET A 77 13.70 7.03 11.42
CA MET A 77 13.65 5.71 10.78
C MET A 77 14.98 4.96 10.88
N GLN A 78 16.13 5.63 10.73
CA GLN A 78 17.46 5.04 10.89
C GLN A 78 17.71 4.43 12.29
N VAL A 79 17.05 4.96 13.33
CA VAL A 79 17.09 4.37 14.68
C VAL A 79 15.90 3.45 14.98
N GLY A 80 15.15 3.07 13.95
CA GLY A 80 14.01 2.15 14.02
C GLY A 80 12.75 2.75 14.63
N ARG A 81 12.60 4.08 14.64
CA ARG A 81 11.37 4.77 15.05
C ARG A 81 10.54 5.09 13.82
N ALA A 82 9.22 5.05 13.97
CA ALA A 82 8.31 5.45 12.89
C ALA A 82 8.49 6.96 12.58
N PRO A 83 8.35 7.36 11.30
CA PRO A 83 8.29 8.76 10.94
C PRO A 83 7.01 9.40 11.49
N VAL A 84 7.05 10.72 11.70
CA VAL A 84 5.88 11.54 12.03
C VAL A 84 5.11 11.81 10.74
N GLY A 85 3.86 11.36 10.70
CA GLY A 85 2.94 11.56 9.59
C GLY A 85 2.40 12.98 9.52
N LYS A 86 1.72 13.29 8.40
CA LYS A 86 1.04 14.58 8.15
C LYS A 86 -0.05 14.91 9.17
N ASP A 87 -0.53 13.92 9.92
CA ASP A 87 -1.45 14.10 11.03
C ASP A 87 -0.75 14.44 12.37
N GLY A 88 0.56 14.69 12.32
CA GLY A 88 1.39 15.06 13.48
C GLY A 88 1.68 13.89 14.43
N LYS A 89 1.38 12.65 14.03
CA LYS A 89 1.50 11.44 14.85
C LYS A 89 2.39 10.40 14.17
N PRO A 90 2.95 9.43 14.91
CA PRO A 90 3.76 8.37 14.28
C PRO A 90 2.95 7.59 13.24
N VAL A 91 3.52 7.32 12.06
CA VAL A 91 2.93 6.41 11.08
C VAL A 91 2.81 5.00 11.68
N ASN A 92 1.67 4.35 11.45
CA ASN A 92 1.34 3.04 12.00
C ASN A 92 1.54 1.96 10.94
N LEU A 93 1.95 0.77 11.39
CA LEU A 93 2.04 -0.45 10.59
C LEU A 93 0.87 -1.36 10.98
N HIS A 94 -0.14 -1.44 10.11
CA HIS A 94 -1.37 -2.17 10.38
C HIS A 94 -1.35 -3.55 9.70
N HIS A 95 -1.53 -4.63 10.48
CA HIS A 95 -1.73 -5.97 9.94
C HIS A 95 -3.17 -6.12 9.46
N MET A 96 -3.37 -6.27 8.16
CA MET A 96 -4.71 -6.31 7.56
C MET A 96 -5.48 -7.59 7.92
N LEU A 97 -4.77 -8.71 8.13
CA LEU A 97 -5.39 -10.01 8.49
C LEU A 97 -5.23 -10.37 9.97
N GLN A 98 -4.68 -9.45 10.79
CA GLN A 98 -4.44 -9.64 12.23
C GLN A 98 -3.73 -10.95 12.62
N ASN A 99 -2.85 -11.44 11.74
CA ASN A 99 -1.96 -12.58 11.97
C ASN A 99 -0.50 -12.18 11.71
N GLN A 100 0.45 -12.93 12.27
CA GLN A 100 1.87 -12.61 12.27
C GLN A 100 2.46 -12.44 10.86
N ASP A 101 2.10 -13.33 9.93
CA ASP A 101 2.67 -13.39 8.57
C ASP A 101 1.82 -12.63 7.54
N GLY A 102 0.81 -11.91 8.00
CA GLY A 102 -0.14 -11.21 7.16
C GLY A 102 0.45 -10.00 6.45
N PRO A 103 -0.22 -9.51 5.39
CA PRO A 103 0.17 -8.29 4.73
C PRO A 103 -0.05 -7.07 5.66
N ILE A 104 0.84 -6.10 5.54
CA ILE A 104 0.92 -4.91 6.40
C ILE A 104 0.76 -3.64 5.55
N ALA A 105 0.00 -2.66 6.03
CA ALA A 105 -0.14 -1.36 5.39
C ALA A 105 0.39 -0.23 6.29
N GLU A 106 1.13 0.70 5.70
CA GLU A 106 1.41 2.00 6.30
C GLU A 106 0.14 2.86 6.32
N VAL A 107 -0.24 3.36 7.49
CA VAL A 107 -1.41 4.24 7.68
C VAL A 107 -1.12 5.35 8.68
N THR A 108 -1.82 6.48 8.59
CA THR A 108 -1.76 7.49 9.65
C THR A 108 -2.33 6.93 10.96
N GLN A 109 -1.85 7.42 12.10
CA GLN A 109 -2.41 7.02 13.39
C GLN A 109 -3.89 7.44 13.50
N THR A 110 -4.24 8.62 12.98
CA THR A 110 -5.62 9.11 12.99
C THR A 110 -6.54 8.19 12.19
N PHE A 111 -6.14 7.78 10.97
CA PHE A 111 -6.91 6.80 10.20
C PHE A 111 -7.07 5.48 10.96
N HIS A 112 -5.98 4.95 11.52
CA HIS A 112 -6.00 3.68 12.24
C HIS A 112 -6.94 3.71 13.46
N LYS A 113 -6.95 4.84 14.19
CA LYS A 113 -7.79 5.03 15.37
C LYS A 113 -9.26 5.20 14.99
N ASP A 114 -9.55 6.11 14.07
CA ASP A 114 -10.93 6.51 13.76
C ASP A 114 -11.68 5.40 13.01
N ASN A 115 -10.97 4.51 12.31
CA ASN A 115 -11.53 3.38 11.58
C ASN A 115 -11.28 2.03 12.27
N HIS A 116 -10.89 2.03 13.55
CA HIS A 116 -10.45 0.83 14.27
C HIS A 116 -11.40 -0.36 14.14
N THR A 117 -12.71 -0.15 14.25
CA THR A 117 -13.72 -1.22 14.18
C THR A 117 -13.88 -1.79 12.76
N VAL A 118 -13.54 -1.01 11.74
CA VAL A 118 -13.66 -1.41 10.33
C VAL A 118 -12.43 -2.19 9.88
N ILE A 119 -11.23 -1.78 10.34
CA ILE A 119 -9.96 -2.35 9.86
C ILE A 119 -9.47 -3.54 10.69
N HIS A 120 -10.00 -3.75 11.90
CA HIS A 120 -9.72 -4.93 12.71
C HIS A 120 -10.85 -5.96 12.56
N ILE A 121 -10.63 -6.95 11.69
CA ILE A 121 -11.56 -8.04 11.36
C ILE A 121 -11.88 -8.98 12.54
N ASN A 122 -10.95 -9.12 13.45
CA ASN A 122 -11.05 -9.86 14.71
C ASN A 122 -11.21 -8.83 15.83
N ASP A 123 -12.28 -8.96 16.59
CA ASP A 123 -12.50 -8.18 17.79
C ASP A 123 -11.65 -8.71 18.97
N ASN A 124 -11.84 -8.13 20.15
CA ASN A 124 -11.11 -8.51 21.36
C ASN A 124 -11.53 -9.88 21.93
N SER A 125 -12.54 -10.56 21.35
CA SER A 125 -12.94 -11.91 21.76
C SER A 125 -12.01 -12.99 21.21
N ILE A 126 -11.26 -12.68 20.14
CA ILE A 126 -10.27 -13.57 19.54
C ILE A 126 -8.87 -13.12 19.99
N PRO A 127 -8.06 -14.01 20.59
CA PRO A 127 -6.67 -13.70 20.93
C PRO A 127 -5.88 -13.22 19.70
N SER A 128 -5.00 -12.25 19.91
CA SER A 128 -4.18 -11.72 18.82
C SER A 128 -3.28 -12.80 18.24
N GLY A 129 -3.37 -13.04 16.93
CA GLY A 129 -2.45 -13.91 16.19
C GLY A 129 -1.08 -13.28 15.93
N ILE A 130 -0.71 -12.24 16.66
CA ILE A 130 0.52 -11.46 16.49
C ILE A 130 1.32 -11.53 17.78
N ASN A 131 2.56 -12.02 17.70
CA ASN A 131 3.51 -11.94 18.80
C ASN A 131 4.02 -10.49 18.92
N ARG A 132 3.62 -9.79 19.98
CA ARG A 132 3.95 -8.37 20.17
C ARG A 132 5.45 -8.10 20.30
N SER A 133 6.20 -9.02 20.91
CA SER A 133 7.66 -8.88 21.07
C SER A 133 8.36 -8.98 19.72
N GLU A 134 8.04 -10.03 18.95
CA GLU A 134 8.58 -10.24 17.61
C GLU A 134 8.19 -9.12 16.66
N PHE A 135 6.91 -8.68 16.69
CA PHE A 135 6.48 -7.57 15.86
C PHE A 135 7.16 -6.25 16.22
N ASN A 136 7.45 -6.00 17.51
CA ASN A 136 8.19 -4.79 17.89
C ASN A 136 9.61 -4.77 17.32
N LYS A 137 10.28 -5.93 17.29
CA LYS A 137 11.59 -6.09 16.63
C LYS A 137 11.46 -5.90 15.11
N TRP A 138 10.53 -6.62 14.49
CA TRP A 138 10.25 -6.51 13.05
C TRP A 138 9.96 -5.07 12.63
N ARG A 139 9.12 -4.35 13.39
CA ARG A 139 8.77 -2.94 13.14
C ARG A 139 9.98 -2.03 13.22
N SER A 140 10.85 -2.24 14.21
CA SER A 140 12.07 -1.43 14.34
C SER A 140 12.99 -1.64 13.14
N ASP A 141 13.18 -2.89 12.73
CA ASP A 141 14.05 -3.23 11.60
C ASP A 141 13.44 -2.80 10.26
N TYR A 142 12.11 -2.86 10.12
CA TYR A 142 11.38 -2.33 8.98
C TYR A 142 11.62 -0.83 8.81
N TRP A 143 11.48 -0.03 9.86
CA TRP A 143 11.72 1.41 9.75
C TRP A 143 13.19 1.73 9.40
N LYS A 144 14.15 0.97 9.93
CA LYS A 144 15.56 1.12 9.52
C LYS A 144 15.75 0.84 8.04
N GLN A 145 15.10 -0.20 7.52
CA GLN A 145 15.14 -0.51 6.09
C GLN A 145 14.48 0.59 5.26
N ARG A 146 13.29 1.05 5.68
CA ARG A 146 12.50 2.11 5.04
C ARG A 146 13.25 3.43 4.90
N ALA A 147 14.20 3.71 5.80
CA ALA A 147 15.04 4.91 5.73
C ALA A 147 15.89 4.98 4.45
N ASN A 148 16.22 3.84 3.83
CA ASN A 148 17.08 3.79 2.64
C ASN A 148 16.33 4.10 1.33
N ASP A 149 15.01 4.32 1.39
CA ASP A 149 14.20 4.63 0.22
C ASP A 149 14.23 6.14 -0.12
N PHE A 150 14.94 6.96 0.66
CA PHE A 150 15.03 8.41 0.58
C PHE A 150 16.48 8.89 0.65
#